data_AF-A0A379WNS9-F1
#
_entry.id   AF-A0A379WNS9-F1
#
_cell.length_a   1.000
_cell.length_b   1.000
_cell.length_c   1.000
_cell.angle_alpha   90.00
_cell.angle_beta   90.00
_cell.angle_gamma   90.00
#
_symmetry.space_group_name_H-M   'P 1'
#
loop_
_entity.id
_entity.type
_entity.pdbx_description
1 polymer ?
#
loop_
_entity_poly.entity_id
_entity_poly.type
_entity_poly.pdbx_seq_one_letter_code
_entity_poly.pdbx_strand_id
1 'polypeptide(L)'
;MRSFFLNDKGQTLAQATSDAQGHVQLEADKAAALLLARKEEQTTLLDLTLPALDLSEFNVAGAPGYSKQFFMFGPRDLYRPGETVILKRITAR
;
A
#
# COMPACT_ATOMS: atom_id res chain seq x y z
N MET A 1 -16.15 7.91 17.02
CA MET A 1 -16.13 6.44 16.85
C MET A 1 -14.72 5.95 17.16
N ARG A 2 -14.55 4.85 17.90
CA ARG A 2 -13.22 4.34 18.28
C ARG A 2 -12.82 3.22 17.32
N SER A 3 -11.66 3.34 16.70
CA SER A 3 -11.15 2.38 15.73
C SER A 3 -9.93 1.67 16.30
N PHE A 4 -9.86 0.36 16.07
CA PHE A 4 -8.77 -0.52 16.47
C PHE A 4 -8.19 -1.19 15.24
N PHE A 5 -6.88 -1.12 15.09
CA PHE A 5 -6.15 -1.74 14.01
C PHE A 5 -5.46 -2.98 14.57
N LEU A 6 -5.83 -4.16 14.08
CA LEU A 6 -5.42 -5.43 14.66
C LEU A 6 -4.60 -6.25 13.65
N ASN A 7 -3.67 -7.05 14.15
CA ASN A 7 -2.99 -8.07 13.35
C ASN A 7 -3.82 -9.36 13.22
N ASP A 8 -3.27 -10.33 12.49
CA ASP A 8 -3.85 -11.67 12.26
C ASP A 8 -4.15 -12.47 13.54
N LYS A 9 -3.46 -12.15 14.64
CA LYS A 9 -3.66 -12.75 15.97
C LYS A 9 -4.67 -11.97 16.83
N GLY A 10 -5.28 -10.91 16.29
CA GLY A 10 -6.21 -10.05 17.03
C GLY A 10 -5.54 -9.11 18.03
N GLN A 11 -4.21 -8.93 17.96
CA GLN A 11 -3.49 -8.00 18.81
C GLN A 11 -3.62 -6.58 18.25
N THR A 12 -3.91 -5.61 19.13
CA THR A 12 -4.01 -4.20 18.75
C THR A 12 -2.66 -3.62 18.41
N LEU A 13 -2.49 -3.26 17.14
CA LEU A 13 -1.32 -2.53 16.61
C LEU A 13 -1.45 -1.03 16.91
N ALA A 14 -2.64 -0.48 16.67
CA ALA A 14 -2.93 0.93 16.89
C ALA A 14 -4.40 1.16 17.24
N GLN A 15 -4.68 2.31 17.85
CA GLN A 15 -6.03 2.72 18.20
C GLN A 15 -6.18 4.23 18.06
N ALA A 16 -7.31 4.68 17.51
CA ALA A 16 -7.63 6.10 17.40
C ALA A 16 -9.13 6.35 17.57
N THR A 17 -9.50 7.59 17.84
CA THR A 17 -10.89 8.04 17.82
C THR A 17 -11.08 8.95 16.62
N SER A 18 -12.18 8.74 15.90
CA SER A 18 -12.53 9.58 14.75
C SER A 18 -12.72 11.03 15.14
N ASP A 19 -12.36 11.94 14.23
CA ASP A 19 -12.67 13.35 14.35
C ASP A 19 -14.18 13.63 14.21
N ALA A 20 -14.56 14.91 14.21
CA ALA A 20 -15.93 15.36 14.06
C ALA A 20 -16.55 15.00 12.70
N GLN A 21 -15.72 14.76 11.68
CA GLN A 21 -16.13 14.37 10.33
C GLN A 21 -16.17 12.83 10.18
N GLY A 22 -15.71 12.08 11.18
CA GLY A 22 -15.68 10.63 11.17
C GLY A 22 -14.38 10.03 10.60
N HIS A 23 -13.35 10.84 10.34
CA HIS A 23 -12.08 10.36 9.81
C HIS A 23 -11.13 9.90 10.91
N VAL A 24 -10.32 8.90 10.58
CA VAL A 24 -9.24 8.38 11.41
C VAL A 24 -8.01 8.23 10.52
N GLN A 25 -6.88 8.76 10.97
CA GLN A 25 -5.58 8.53 10.35
C GLN A 25 -4.78 7.59 11.24
N LEU A 26 -4.29 6.50 10.66
CA LEU A 26 -3.46 5.50 11.31
C LEU A 26 -2.25 5.27 10.42
N GLU A 27 -1.09 5.05 11.03
CA GLU A 27 0.11 4.62 10.31
C GLU A 27 -0.12 3.22 9.74
N ALA A 28 0.22 3.04 8.46
CA ALA A 28 0.04 1.76 7.79
C ALA A 28 1.04 0.74 8.33
N ASP A 29 0.54 -0.45 8.68
CA ASP A 29 1.35 -1.58 9.12
C ASP A 29 1.06 -2.80 8.23
N LYS A 30 2.10 -3.45 7.73
CA LYS A 30 1.99 -4.66 6.90
C LYS A 30 1.40 -5.85 7.66
N ALA A 31 1.49 -5.85 8.99
CA ALA A 31 0.93 -6.90 9.83
C ALA A 31 -0.57 -6.72 10.08
N ALA A 32 -1.17 -5.61 9.64
CA ALA A 32 -2.57 -5.34 9.86
C ALA A 32 -3.48 -6.24 9.04
N ALA A 33 -4.46 -6.83 9.70
CA ALA A 33 -5.41 -7.76 9.12
C ALA A 33 -6.86 -7.31 9.32
N LEU A 34 -7.17 -6.61 10.42
CA LEU A 34 -8.53 -6.23 10.77
C LEU A 34 -8.60 -4.77 11.23
N LEU A 35 -9.64 -4.07 10.78
CA LEU A 35 -10.06 -2.79 11.34
C LEU A 35 -11.40 -2.97 12.06
N LEU A 36 -11.43 -2.73 13.37
CA LEU A 36 -12.63 -2.79 14.19
C LEU A 36 -13.06 -1.38 14.58
N ALA A 37 -14.28 -1.00 14.21
CA ALA A 37 -14.90 0.26 14.62
C ALA A 37 -15.97 0.00 15.68
N ARG A 38 -15.87 0.71 16.81
CA ARG A 38 -16.86 0.65 17.90
C ARG A 38 -17.41 2.03 18.23
N LYS A 39 -18.73 2.11 18.38
CA LYS A 39 -19.44 3.27 18.92
C LYS A 39 -20.59 2.76 19.78
N GLU A 40 -20.50 2.98 21.09
CA GLU A 40 -21.47 2.45 22.06
C GLU A 40 -21.64 0.93 21.86
N GLU A 41 -22.85 0.45 21.56
CA GLU A 41 -23.13 -0.98 21.32
C GLU A 41 -22.91 -1.41 19.87
N GLN A 42 -22.63 -0.49 18.95
CA GLN A 42 -22.39 -0.79 17.55
C GLN A 42 -20.93 -1.21 17.35
N THR A 43 -20.73 -2.36 16.70
CA THR A 43 -19.41 -2.86 16.32
C THR A 43 -19.43 -3.27 14.85
N THR A 44 -18.47 -2.77 14.08
CA THR A 44 -18.25 -3.11 12.68
C THR A 44 -16.83 -3.62 12.51
N LEU A 45 -16.66 -4.64 11.67
CA LEU A 45 -15.38 -5.25 11.33
C LEU A 45 -15.14 -5.10 9.83
N LEU A 46 -13.92 -4.72 9.46
CA LEU A 46 -13.43 -4.71 8.08
C LEU A 46 -12.16 -5.57 8.01
N ASP A 47 -12.18 -6.55 7.13
CA ASP A 47 -11.04 -7.42 6.83
C ASP A 47 -10.15 -6.77 5.77
N LEU A 48 -8.90 -6.50 6.14
CA LEU A 48 -7.89 -5.85 5.30
C LEU A 48 -7.06 -6.86 4.50
N THR A 49 -7.26 -8.15 4.75
CA THR A 49 -6.58 -9.24 4.01
C THR A 49 -7.30 -9.59 2.72
N LEU A 50 -8.57 -9.19 2.59
CA LEU A 50 -9.32 -9.32 1.35
C LEU A 50 -8.70 -8.43 0.26
N PRO A 51 -8.78 -8.85 -1.02
CA PRO A 51 -8.36 -8.00 -2.13
C PRO A 51 -9.01 -6.63 -2.05
N ALA A 52 -8.22 -5.58 -2.31
CA ALA A 52 -8.74 -4.23 -2.45
C ALA A 52 -9.75 -4.15 -3.60
N LEU A 53 -10.56 -3.08 -3.60
CA LEU A 53 -11.53 -2.83 -4.66
C LEU A 53 -10.83 -2.77 -6.02
N ASP A 54 -11.40 -3.45 -7.01
CA ASP A 54 -10.87 -3.40 -8.37
C ASP A 54 -11.03 -2.01 -8.98
N LEU A 55 -9.92 -1.44 -9.45
CA LEU A 55 -9.85 -0.13 -10.07
C LEU A 55 -9.47 -0.21 -11.55
N SER A 56 -9.58 -1.38 -12.18
CA SER A 56 -9.20 -1.62 -13.58
C SER A 56 -9.91 -0.70 -14.59
N GLU A 57 -11.16 -0.31 -14.33
CA GLU A 57 -11.94 0.61 -15.16
C GLU A 57 -11.50 2.08 -15.03
N PHE A 58 -10.60 2.40 -14.09
CA PHE A 58 -10.09 3.74 -13.85
C PHE A 58 -8.65 3.85 -14.34
N ASN A 59 -8.28 5.01 -14.90
CA ASN A 59 -6.90 5.31 -15.26
C ASN A 59 -6.06 5.64 -14.01
N VAL A 60 -5.74 4.62 -13.22
CA VAL A 60 -4.91 4.70 -12.00
C VAL A 60 -3.47 4.23 -12.25
N ALA A 61 -3.14 3.83 -13.48
CA ALA A 61 -1.81 3.36 -13.84
C ALA A 61 -0.78 4.50 -13.88
N GLY A 62 0.46 4.18 -13.53
CA GLY A 62 1.58 5.13 -13.53
C GLY A 62 2.83 4.57 -12.87
N ALA A 63 3.94 5.29 -13.01
CA ALA A 63 5.16 4.95 -12.27
C ALA A 63 4.90 5.13 -10.76
N PRO A 64 5.29 4.16 -9.90
CA PRO A 64 5.15 4.34 -8.47
C PRO A 64 5.92 5.59 -8.02
N GLY A 65 5.32 6.39 -7.14
CA GLY A 65 5.94 7.60 -6.62
C GLY A 65 7.13 7.26 -5.73
N TYR A 66 8.34 7.34 -6.26
CA TYR A 66 9.58 7.23 -5.48
C TYR A 66 10.20 8.60 -5.27
N SER A 67 10.81 8.83 -4.11
CA SER A 67 11.55 10.07 -3.81
C SER A 67 12.80 10.27 -4.67
N LYS A 68 13.24 9.23 -5.39
CA LYS A 68 14.28 9.28 -6.42
C LYS A 68 13.92 8.26 -7.50
N GLN A 69 14.06 8.65 -8.76
CA GLN A 69 13.74 7.77 -9.88
C GLN A 69 15.02 7.32 -10.58
N PHE A 70 15.19 6.01 -10.73
CA PHE A 70 16.27 5.41 -11.51
C PHE A 70 15.71 4.95 -12.85
N PHE A 71 16.12 5.63 -13.92
CA PHE A 71 15.78 5.24 -15.28
C PHE A 71 16.91 4.37 -15.83
N MET A 72 16.62 3.08 -16.03
CA MET A 72 17.54 2.12 -16.65
C MET A 72 17.15 1.93 -18.11
N PHE A 73 18.12 2.00 -19.01
CA PHE A 73 17.89 1.78 -20.44
C PHE A 73 19.11 1.15 -21.09
N GLY A 74 18.89 0.35 -22.13
CA GLY A 74 19.93 -0.28 -22.93
C GLY A 74 19.69 -0.02 -24.41
N PRO A 75 20.66 -0.33 -25.28
CA PRO A 75 20.47 -0.24 -26.73
C PRO A 75 19.45 -1.27 -27.25
N ARG A 76 19.23 -2.37 -26.51
CA ARG A 76 18.30 -3.46 -26.82
C ARG A 76 17.99 -4.26 -25.54
N ASP A 77 16.91 -5.01 -25.57
CA ASP A 77 16.41 -5.88 -24.50
C ASP A 77 16.75 -7.38 -24.70
N LEU A 78 17.20 -7.77 -25.89
CA LEU A 78 17.55 -9.15 -26.25
C LEU A 78 19.05 -9.35 -26.49
N TYR A 79 19.61 -10.37 -25.84
CA TYR A 79 21.01 -10.79 -25.95
C TYR A 79 21.12 -12.31 -26.11
N ARG A 80 22.13 -12.76 -26.84
CA ARG A 80 22.47 -14.19 -27.01
C ARG A 80 23.45 -14.65 -25.92
N PRO A 81 23.55 -15.97 -25.66
CA PRO A 81 24.57 -16.52 -24.77
C PRO A 81 25.98 -16.09 -25.20
N GLY A 82 26.76 -15.58 -24.24
CA GLY A 82 28.12 -15.08 -24.48
C GLY A 82 28.21 -13.59 -24.86
N GLU A 83 27.09 -12.89 -25.09
CA GLU A 83 27.11 -11.44 -25.29
C GLU A 83 27.21 -10.67 -23.97
N THR A 84 27.94 -9.54 -23.98
CA THR A 84 27.95 -8.58 -22.88
C THR A 84 26.69 -7.71 -22.92
N VAL A 85 25.92 -7.73 -21.83
CA VAL A 85 24.75 -6.86 -21.67
C VAL A 85 25.19 -5.42 -21.39
N ILE A 86 24.71 -4.47 -22.19
CA ILE A 86 24.98 -3.04 -21.99
C ILE A 86 23.76 -2.39 -21.34
N LEU A 87 23.97 -1.79 -20.18
CA LEU A 87 22.95 -1.07 -19.43
C LEU A 87 23.46 0.32 -19.04
N LYS A 88 22.61 1.34 -19.22
CA LYS A 88 22.83 2.72 -18.78
C LYS A 88 21.81 3.08 -17.72
N ARG A 89 22.15 4.04 -16.84
CA ARG A 89 21.20 4.62 -15.89
C ARG A 89 21.28 6.14 -15.85
N ILE A 90 20.14 6.77 -15.60
CA ILE A 90 20.03 8.17 -15.19
C ILE A 90 19.25 8.22 -13.87
N THR A 91 19.73 9.00 -12.92
CA THR A 91 19.00 9.27 -11.67
C THR A 91 18.32 10.64 -11.79
N ALA A 92 17.00 10.69 -11.74
CA ALA A 92 16.24 11.92 -11.64
C ALA A 92 15.89 12.20 -10.17
N ARG A 93 15.85 13.49 -9.81
CA ARG A 93 15.34 13.96 -8.52
C ARG A 93 13.82 13.95 -8.52
#